data_AF-A0AA88ZIS4-F1
#
_entry.id   AF-A0AA88ZIS4-F1
#
_cell.length_a   1.000
_cell.length_b   1.000
_cell.length_c   1.000
_cell.angle_alpha   90.00
_cell.angle_beta   90.00
_cell.angle_gamma   90.00
#
_symmetry.space_group_name_H-M   'P 1'
#
loop_
_entity.id
_entity.type
_entity.pdbx_description
1 polymer ?
#
loop_
_entity_poly.entity_id
_entity_poly.type
_entity_poly.pdbx_seq_one_letter_code
_entity_poly.pdbx_strand_id
1 'polypeptide(L)'
;MHEIAHLWANKGFIGTTVGGHWGYASTGGQLGGFDTLEDLGSNTYKGTVAGRTSFGTFANGGNSIPYSNVELYVMGLIPESELAAIQVAINPVAGNGAGEFTADEIKTYTAQELIAANGKRIPSYEVAQKEFTALTVIISPENAIEDTKKEAIVTSLEDFFKQGPSSESTYNFWTATGERAHFSNGINASSIQ
;
A
#
# COMPACT_ATOMS: atom_id res chain seq x y z
N MET A 1 7.71 1.44 1.69
CA MET A 1 6.29 1.58 2.07
C MET A 1 5.51 0.29 1.84
N HIS A 2 5.59 -0.31 0.65
CA HIS A 2 4.99 -1.61 0.34
C HIS A 2 5.10 -2.65 1.48
N GLU A 3 6.32 -2.99 1.91
CA GLU A 3 6.52 -4.05 2.92
C GLU A 3 5.84 -3.77 4.27
N ILE A 4 5.87 -2.52 4.73
CA ILE A 4 5.23 -2.16 6.00
C ILE A 4 3.70 -2.20 5.89
N ALA A 5 3.13 -2.03 4.69
CA ALA A 5 1.69 -2.11 4.47
C ALA A 5 1.12 -3.46 4.91
N HIS A 6 1.88 -4.56 4.73
CA HIS A 6 1.48 -5.91 5.13
C HIS A 6 1.30 -6.08 6.65
N LEU A 7 1.75 -5.14 7.50
CA LEU A 7 1.41 -5.14 8.92
C LEU A 7 -0.09 -5.03 9.13
N TRP A 8 -0.78 -4.29 8.27
CA TRP A 8 -2.22 -4.00 8.36
C TRP A 8 -3.03 -4.64 7.24
N ALA A 9 -2.50 -4.61 6.01
CA ALA A 9 -3.28 -4.80 4.81
C ALA A 9 -3.25 -6.23 4.26
N ASN A 10 -4.33 -6.52 3.53
CA ASN A 10 -4.67 -7.76 2.85
C ASN A 10 -4.39 -9.08 3.61
N LYS A 11 -4.94 -9.16 4.83
CA LYS A 11 -5.04 -10.40 5.62
C LYS A 11 -6.42 -11.05 5.48
N GLY A 12 -6.92 -11.13 4.23
CA GLY A 12 -8.24 -11.67 3.91
C GLY A 12 -9.40 -10.66 3.94
N PHE A 13 -9.10 -9.35 3.95
CA PHE A 13 -10.13 -8.30 3.98
C PHE A 13 -11.04 -8.33 2.73
N ILE A 14 -10.46 -8.66 1.58
CA ILE A 14 -11.16 -9.05 0.35
C ILE A 14 -10.53 -10.34 -0.17
N GLY A 15 -11.29 -11.13 -0.93
CA GLY A 15 -10.74 -12.26 -1.66
C GLY A 15 -9.88 -11.78 -2.82
N THR A 16 -8.62 -12.22 -2.90
CA THR A 16 -7.71 -11.89 -4.01
C THR A 16 -7.06 -13.16 -4.54
N THR A 17 -6.67 -13.14 -5.82
CA THR A 17 -5.90 -14.24 -6.45
C THR A 17 -4.39 -14.12 -6.21
N VAL A 18 -3.96 -13.08 -5.51
CA VAL A 18 -2.55 -12.78 -5.25
C VAL A 18 -2.33 -12.66 -3.75
N GLY A 19 -1.74 -13.68 -3.14
CA GLY A 19 -1.54 -13.73 -1.69
C GLY A 19 -0.85 -12.49 -1.16
N GLY A 20 -1.41 -11.87 -0.12
CA GLY A 20 -0.88 -10.65 0.51
C GLY A 20 -1.09 -9.36 -0.29
N HIS A 21 -1.60 -9.41 -1.53
CA HIS A 21 -1.75 -8.24 -2.41
C HIS A 21 -3.17 -8.08 -2.97
N TRP A 22 -3.52 -6.87 -3.40
CA TRP A 22 -4.87 -6.56 -3.84
C TRP A 22 -5.25 -7.18 -5.20
N GLY A 23 -4.28 -7.65 -5.99
CA GLY A 23 -4.54 -8.36 -7.22
C GLY A 23 -5.30 -7.51 -8.23
N TYR A 24 -6.41 -8.03 -8.75
CA TYR A 24 -7.29 -7.38 -9.71
C TYR A 24 -8.48 -6.72 -8.98
N ALA A 25 -8.18 -5.73 -8.14
CA ALA A 25 -9.17 -4.98 -7.39
C ALA A 25 -8.97 -3.46 -7.51
N SER A 26 -10.04 -2.69 -7.33
CA SER A 26 -10.04 -1.22 -7.43
C SER A 26 -9.44 -0.53 -6.19
N THR A 27 -8.27 -0.99 -5.75
CA THR A 27 -7.57 -0.47 -4.57
C THR A 27 -6.55 0.60 -4.95
N GLY A 28 -5.74 0.38 -5.99
CA GLY A 28 -4.84 1.41 -6.55
C GLY A 28 -3.72 1.86 -5.60
N GLY A 29 -3.28 0.99 -4.70
CA GLY A 29 -2.42 1.32 -3.57
C GLY A 29 -1.01 0.74 -3.62
N GLN A 30 -0.37 0.71 -2.46
CA GLN A 30 0.97 0.15 -2.29
C GLN A 30 1.02 -1.35 -2.61
N LEU A 31 -0.01 -2.11 -2.22
CA LEU A 31 -0.11 -3.55 -2.47
C LEU A 31 -0.82 -3.90 -3.78
N GLY A 32 -0.76 -2.99 -4.77
CA GLY A 32 -1.27 -3.23 -6.12
C GLY A 32 -2.75 -2.85 -6.30
N GLY A 33 -3.32 -3.40 -7.37
CA GLY A 33 -4.67 -3.09 -7.85
C GLY A 33 -4.75 -1.84 -8.71
N PHE A 34 -5.90 -1.63 -9.33
CA PHE A 34 -6.21 -0.48 -10.19
C PHE A 34 -7.00 0.59 -9.40
N ASP A 35 -7.07 1.82 -9.88
CA ASP A 35 -7.97 2.87 -9.37
C ASP A 35 -9.11 3.20 -10.35
N THR A 36 -8.97 2.78 -11.60
CA THR A 36 -9.90 3.00 -12.70
C THR A 36 -10.05 1.72 -13.50
N LEU A 37 -11.25 1.50 -14.00
CA LEU A 37 -11.62 0.30 -14.75
C LEU A 37 -12.42 0.69 -15.99
N GLU A 38 -11.96 0.26 -17.14
CA GLU A 38 -12.66 0.38 -18.42
C GLU A 38 -13.17 -1.01 -18.84
N ASP A 39 -14.44 -1.11 -19.24
CA ASP A 39 -15.02 -2.30 -19.83
C ASP A 39 -14.80 -2.26 -21.35
N LEU A 40 -14.03 -3.22 -21.86
CA LEU A 40 -13.71 -3.35 -23.29
C LEU A 40 -14.68 -4.30 -24.01
N GLY A 41 -15.66 -4.85 -23.29
CA GLY A 41 -16.60 -5.85 -23.77
C GLY A 41 -16.03 -7.27 -23.76
N SER A 42 -16.91 -8.25 -23.99
CA SER A 42 -16.54 -9.68 -24.03
C SER A 42 -15.76 -10.15 -22.80
N ASN A 43 -16.19 -9.70 -21.61
CA ASN A 43 -15.54 -9.99 -20.32
C ASN A 43 -14.06 -9.54 -20.26
N THR A 44 -13.66 -8.58 -21.09
CA THR A 44 -12.32 -8.00 -21.11
C THR A 44 -12.39 -6.60 -20.51
N TYR A 45 -11.45 -6.31 -19.63
CA TYR A 45 -11.38 -5.06 -18.89
C TYR A 45 -9.97 -4.50 -18.96
N LYS A 46 -9.84 -3.20 -18.74
CA LYS A 46 -8.56 -2.52 -18.58
C LYS A 46 -8.53 -1.73 -17.28
N GLY A 47 -7.63 -2.13 -16.40
CA GLY A 47 -7.34 -1.40 -15.16
C GLY A 47 -6.20 -0.41 -15.38
N THR A 48 -6.29 0.77 -14.77
CA THR A 48 -5.16 1.68 -14.67
C THR A 48 -4.96 2.21 -13.25
N VAL A 49 -3.82 2.84 -12.97
CA VAL A 49 -3.53 3.43 -11.66
C VAL A 49 -2.74 4.72 -11.79
N ALA A 50 -3.12 5.76 -11.04
CA ALA A 50 -2.42 7.04 -10.95
C ALA A 50 -2.05 7.64 -12.32
N GLY A 51 -2.97 7.56 -13.29
CA GLY A 51 -2.78 8.08 -14.65
C GLY A 51 -1.81 7.28 -15.53
N ARG A 52 -1.35 6.12 -15.07
CA ARG A 52 -0.52 5.19 -15.87
C ARG A 52 -1.39 4.39 -16.83
N THR A 53 -0.78 3.69 -17.78
CA THR A 53 -1.52 2.86 -18.75
C THR A 53 -1.79 1.43 -18.26
N SER A 54 -1.26 1.06 -17.08
CA SER A 54 -1.43 -0.24 -16.46
C SER A 54 -1.35 -0.13 -14.94
N PHE A 55 -1.62 -1.23 -14.25
CA PHE A 55 -1.44 -1.40 -12.81
C PHE A 55 -0.64 -2.69 -12.55
N GLY A 56 -0.11 -2.82 -11.33
CA GLY A 56 0.50 -4.04 -10.84
C GLY A 56 -0.46 -4.79 -9.92
N THR A 57 -0.57 -6.10 -10.11
CA THR A 57 -1.37 -6.97 -9.24
C THR A 57 -0.72 -7.20 -7.87
N PHE A 58 0.60 -7.04 -7.79
CA PHE A 58 1.40 -7.13 -6.58
C PHE A 58 1.69 -5.74 -6.00
N ALA A 59 2.22 -4.82 -6.80
CA ALA A 59 2.62 -3.50 -6.34
C ALA A 59 2.52 -2.48 -7.47
N ASN A 60 2.22 -1.23 -7.14
CA ASN A 60 2.13 -0.14 -8.12
C ASN A 60 3.40 0.74 -8.15
N GLY A 61 4.58 0.12 -8.07
CA GLY A 61 5.85 0.82 -8.29
C GLY A 61 6.47 1.45 -7.03
N GLY A 62 6.46 0.72 -5.92
CA GLY A 62 7.14 1.12 -4.68
C GLY A 62 6.60 2.42 -4.10
N ASN A 63 7.48 3.32 -3.66
CA ASN A 63 7.11 4.59 -3.03
C ASN A 63 6.57 5.65 -4.02
N SER A 64 6.19 5.31 -5.25
CA SER A 64 5.74 6.28 -6.27
C SER A 64 4.24 6.62 -6.23
N ILE A 65 3.48 5.99 -5.33
CA ILE A 65 2.03 6.20 -5.13
C ILE A 65 1.74 6.23 -3.61
N PRO A 66 0.78 7.01 -3.12
CA PRO A 66 0.36 6.95 -1.71
C PRO A 66 -0.31 5.61 -1.35
N TYR A 67 -0.68 5.46 -0.08
CA TYR A 67 -1.60 4.41 0.32
C TYR A 67 -3.01 4.70 -0.22
N SER A 68 -3.68 3.63 -0.65
CA SER A 68 -5.07 3.68 -1.11
C SER A 68 -6.07 3.89 0.03
N ASN A 69 -7.31 4.23 -0.34
CA ASN A 69 -8.41 4.38 0.63
C ASN A 69 -8.59 3.16 1.54
N VAL A 70 -8.61 1.94 0.98
CA VAL A 70 -8.74 0.72 1.79
C VAL A 70 -7.51 0.47 2.67
N GLU A 71 -6.31 0.76 2.18
CA GLU A 71 -5.08 0.65 2.98
C GLU A 71 -5.10 1.60 4.16
N LEU A 72 -5.53 2.85 3.96
CA LEU A 72 -5.72 3.81 5.04
C LEU A 72 -6.78 3.33 6.05
N TYR A 73 -7.86 2.71 5.59
CA TYR A 73 -8.89 2.17 6.48
C TYR A 73 -8.36 1.03 7.35
N VAL A 74 -7.69 0.03 6.76
CA VAL A 74 -7.16 -1.11 7.52
C VAL A 74 -6.00 -0.72 8.45
N MET A 75 -5.29 0.36 8.13
CA MET A 75 -4.33 1.00 9.05
C MET A 75 -5.01 1.69 10.23
N GLY A 76 -6.29 2.03 10.13
CA GLY A 76 -7.03 2.81 11.12
C GLY A 76 -6.84 4.32 10.97
N LEU A 77 -6.52 4.80 9.77
CA LEU A 77 -6.24 6.22 9.51
C LEU A 77 -7.46 6.98 8.96
N ILE A 78 -8.49 6.28 8.51
CA ILE A 78 -9.77 6.88 8.08
C ILE A 78 -10.96 6.16 8.73
N PRO A 79 -12.08 6.85 8.95
CA PRO A 79 -13.31 6.25 9.47
C PRO A 79 -14.00 5.31 8.46
N GLU A 80 -14.91 4.47 8.96
CA GLU A 80 -15.79 3.63 8.15
C GLU A 80 -16.60 4.44 7.12
N SER A 81 -16.98 5.67 7.45
CA SER A 81 -17.73 6.57 6.56
C SER A 81 -16.92 7.06 5.35
N GLU A 82 -15.60 6.93 5.40
CA GLU A 82 -14.70 7.29 4.29
C GLU A 82 -14.24 6.05 3.49
N LEU A 83 -14.53 4.83 3.95
CA LEU A 83 -14.19 3.62 3.20
C LEU A 83 -15.01 3.58 1.89
N ALA A 84 -14.31 3.55 0.77
CA ALA A 84 -14.90 3.44 -0.56
C ALA A 84 -15.32 1.99 -0.86
N ALA A 85 -16.26 1.84 -1.79
CA ALA A 85 -16.57 0.54 -2.36
C ALA A 85 -15.37 0.02 -3.19
N ILE A 86 -15.20 -1.31 -3.22
CA ILE A 86 -14.11 -1.97 -3.93
C ILE A 86 -14.71 -2.89 -5.00
N GLN A 87 -14.31 -2.69 -6.24
CA GLN A 87 -14.56 -3.61 -7.34
C GLN A 87 -13.47 -4.68 -7.37
N VAL A 88 -13.85 -5.95 -7.47
CA VAL A 88 -12.94 -7.10 -7.50
C VAL A 88 -13.29 -7.96 -8.70
N ALA A 89 -12.30 -8.26 -9.53
CA ALA A 89 -12.46 -9.19 -10.63
C ALA A 89 -12.51 -10.62 -10.11
N ILE A 90 -13.52 -11.38 -10.54
CA ILE A 90 -13.70 -12.79 -10.17
C ILE A 90 -13.05 -13.67 -11.24
N ASN A 91 -12.19 -14.60 -10.80
CA ASN A 91 -11.38 -15.46 -11.66
C ASN A 91 -10.61 -14.71 -12.77
N PRO A 92 -9.85 -13.66 -12.43
CA PRO A 92 -9.18 -12.84 -13.42
C PRO A 92 -8.05 -13.61 -14.13
N VAL A 93 -7.89 -13.36 -15.42
CA VAL A 93 -6.77 -13.84 -16.24
C VAL A 93 -6.11 -12.65 -16.91
N ALA A 94 -4.78 -12.55 -16.83
CA ALA A 94 -4.03 -11.48 -17.47
C ALA A 94 -4.28 -11.47 -18.99
N GLY A 95 -4.55 -10.29 -19.54
CA GLY A 95 -4.71 -10.06 -20.96
C GLY A 95 -3.37 -9.82 -21.66
N ASN A 96 -3.43 -9.53 -22.96
CA ASN A 96 -2.25 -9.28 -23.77
C ASN A 96 -1.84 -7.80 -23.79
N GLY A 97 -2.77 -6.87 -23.55
CA GLY A 97 -2.50 -5.44 -23.48
C GLY A 97 -2.12 -4.94 -22.08
N ALA A 98 -1.52 -3.75 -22.04
CA ALA A 98 -1.13 -3.11 -20.79
C ALA A 98 -2.37 -2.83 -19.91
N GLY A 99 -2.38 -3.42 -18.71
CA GLY A 99 -3.48 -3.30 -17.76
C GLY A 99 -4.74 -4.10 -18.14
N GLU A 100 -4.70 -4.84 -19.26
CA GLU A 100 -5.84 -5.64 -19.70
C GLU A 100 -5.91 -6.97 -18.96
N PHE A 101 -7.13 -7.41 -18.70
CA PHE A 101 -7.42 -8.73 -18.13
C PHE A 101 -8.84 -9.15 -18.48
N THR A 102 -9.10 -10.45 -18.43
CA THR A 102 -10.46 -10.99 -18.45
C THR A 102 -10.91 -11.37 -17.06
N ALA A 103 -12.21 -11.42 -16.82
CA ALA A 103 -12.80 -11.89 -15.57
C ALA A 103 -14.21 -12.45 -15.82
N ASP A 104 -14.66 -13.38 -14.99
CA ASP A 104 -16.03 -13.92 -15.08
C ASP A 104 -17.06 -12.83 -14.78
N GLU A 105 -16.77 -12.00 -13.77
CA GLU A 105 -17.54 -10.82 -13.40
C GLU A 105 -16.69 -9.80 -12.64
N ILE A 106 -17.17 -8.56 -12.55
CA ILE A 106 -16.66 -7.54 -11.63
C ILE A 106 -17.64 -7.41 -10.46
N LYS A 107 -17.24 -7.89 -9.30
CA LYS A 107 -18.06 -7.81 -8.08
C LYS A 107 -17.72 -6.55 -7.30
N THR A 108 -18.73 -5.77 -6.95
CA THR A 108 -18.57 -4.57 -6.10
C THR A 108 -18.91 -4.92 -4.67
N TYR A 109 -18.00 -4.62 -3.74
CA TYR A 109 -18.20 -4.71 -2.30
C TYR A 109 -18.33 -3.30 -1.72
N THR A 110 -19.48 -2.99 -1.13
CA THR A 110 -19.70 -1.75 -0.40
C THR A 110 -18.94 -1.75 0.93
N ALA A 111 -18.71 -0.57 1.50
CA ALA A 111 -18.12 -0.45 2.84
C ALA A 111 -18.91 -1.24 3.88
N GLN A 112 -20.26 -1.19 3.82
CA GLN A 112 -21.11 -1.93 4.75
C GLN A 112 -20.90 -3.45 4.63
N GLU A 113 -20.81 -4.00 3.42
CA GLU A 113 -20.55 -5.42 3.20
C GLU A 113 -19.16 -5.84 3.68
N LEU A 114 -18.14 -5.02 3.41
CA LEU A 114 -16.76 -5.26 3.87
C LEU A 114 -16.69 -5.30 5.40
N ILE A 115 -17.34 -4.35 6.07
CA ILE A 115 -17.39 -4.28 7.53
C ILE A 115 -18.23 -5.42 8.12
N ALA A 116 -19.36 -5.77 7.49
CA ALA A 116 -20.19 -6.87 7.93
C ALA A 116 -19.45 -8.22 7.85
N ALA A 117 -18.64 -8.42 6.80
CA ALA A 117 -17.88 -9.65 6.60
C ALA A 117 -16.63 -9.75 7.50
N ASN A 118 -15.94 -8.64 7.75
CA ASN A 118 -14.64 -8.64 8.44
C ASN A 118 -14.69 -8.11 9.88
N GLY A 119 -15.82 -7.54 10.29
CA GLY A 119 -15.92 -6.73 11.50
C GLY A 119 -15.39 -5.31 11.31
N LYS A 120 -15.65 -4.48 12.32
CA LYS A 120 -15.11 -3.12 12.40
C LYS A 120 -13.62 -3.15 12.66
N ARG A 121 -12.90 -2.13 12.17
CA ARG A 121 -11.46 -1.98 12.48
C ARG A 121 -11.26 -1.73 13.97
N ILE A 122 -10.44 -2.56 14.62
CA ILE A 122 -10.02 -2.44 16.02
C ILE A 122 -8.49 -2.36 16.11
N PRO A 123 -7.92 -1.35 16.82
CA PRO A 123 -8.57 -0.13 17.33
C PRO A 123 -9.32 0.66 16.24
N SER A 124 -10.32 1.46 16.62
CA SER A 124 -11.02 2.31 15.65
C SER A 124 -10.16 3.50 15.23
N TYR A 125 -10.57 4.25 14.20
CA TYR A 125 -9.76 5.36 13.65
C TYR A 125 -9.51 6.49 14.67
N GLU A 126 -10.38 6.62 15.67
CA GLU A 126 -10.30 7.62 16.73
C GLU A 126 -9.11 7.36 17.65
N VAL A 127 -8.80 6.09 17.92
CA VAL A 127 -7.79 5.67 18.91
C VAL A 127 -6.67 4.81 18.32
N ALA A 128 -6.68 4.56 17.01
CA ALA A 128 -5.60 3.88 16.32
C ALA A 128 -4.29 4.67 16.43
N GLN A 129 -3.18 3.93 16.51
CA GLN A 129 -1.84 4.50 16.52
C GLN A 129 -1.58 5.31 15.24
N LYS A 130 -1.15 6.56 15.39
CA LYS A 130 -0.79 7.48 14.29
C LYS A 130 0.67 7.93 14.35
N GLU A 131 1.31 7.68 15.49
CA GLU A 131 2.73 7.93 15.72
C GLU A 131 3.41 6.59 15.98
N PHE A 132 4.41 6.25 15.17
CA PHE A 132 5.09 4.97 15.19
C PHE A 132 6.56 5.13 15.57
N THR A 133 7.15 4.10 16.18
CA THR A 133 8.61 3.99 16.34
C THR A 133 9.07 2.76 15.58
N ALA A 134 10.22 2.87 14.92
CA ALA A 134 10.82 1.77 14.16
C ALA A 134 12.25 1.52 14.63
N LEU A 135 12.67 0.26 14.57
CA LEU A 135 14.06 -0.15 14.71
C LEU A 135 14.52 -0.74 13.38
N THR A 136 15.55 -0.13 12.79
CA THR A 136 16.20 -0.69 11.60
C THR A 136 17.46 -1.45 12.02
N VAL A 137 17.54 -2.73 11.66
CA VAL A 137 18.72 -3.59 11.93
C VAL A 137 19.39 -3.92 10.61
N ILE A 138 20.68 -3.59 10.49
CA ILE A 138 21.50 -3.89 9.32
C ILE A 138 22.41 -5.07 9.68
N ILE A 139 22.30 -6.17 8.93
CA ILE A 139 23.14 -7.36 9.10
C ILE A 139 23.96 -7.51 7.83
N SER A 140 25.28 -7.56 7.97
CA SER A 140 26.22 -7.73 6.86
C SER A 140 27.14 -8.93 7.12
N PRO A 141 27.42 -9.77 6.10
CA PRO A 141 28.47 -10.79 6.20
C PRO A 141 29.88 -10.18 6.15
N GLU A 142 30.01 -8.93 5.70
CA GLU A 142 31.26 -8.19 5.69
C GLU A 142 31.51 -7.59 7.09
N ASN A 143 32.73 -7.73 7.60
CA ASN A 143 33.12 -7.17 8.90
C ASN A 143 32.97 -5.65 8.98
N ALA A 144 32.99 -4.95 7.84
CA ALA A 144 32.78 -3.51 7.76
C ALA A 144 31.96 -3.17 6.53
N ILE A 145 30.84 -2.47 6.74
CA ILE A 145 30.13 -1.78 5.66
C ILE A 145 30.91 -0.51 5.34
N GLU A 146 31.11 -0.22 4.05
CA GLU A 146 31.72 1.04 3.59
C GLU A 146 30.94 2.26 4.10
N ASP A 147 31.64 3.32 4.48
CA ASP A 147 31.01 4.50 5.09
C ASP A 147 30.01 5.18 4.14
N THR A 148 30.30 5.21 2.83
CA THR A 148 29.38 5.71 1.81
C THR A 148 28.05 4.93 1.76
N LYS A 149 28.09 3.61 1.98
CA LYS A 149 26.88 2.78 2.07
C LYS A 149 26.12 3.05 3.36
N LYS A 150 26.82 3.24 4.48
CA LYS A 150 26.18 3.61 5.76
C LYS A 150 25.46 4.95 5.64
N GLU A 151 26.12 5.95 5.06
CA GLU A 151 25.55 7.29 4.82
C GLU A 151 24.32 7.22 3.91
N ALA A 152 24.36 6.43 2.83
CA ALA A 152 23.22 6.25 1.94
C ALA A 152 22.02 5.60 2.65
N ILE A 153 22.27 4.62 3.53
CA ILE A 153 21.23 3.98 4.33
C ILE A 153 20.64 4.97 5.34
N VAL A 154 21.49 5.70 6.08
CA VAL A 154 21.03 6.71 7.05
C VAL A 154 20.18 7.76 6.35
N THR A 155 20.66 8.33 5.24
CA THR A 155 19.92 9.32 4.44
C THR A 155 18.56 8.79 3.99
N SER A 156 18.51 7.54 3.50
CA SER A 156 17.26 6.92 3.06
C SER A 156 16.27 6.71 4.21
N LEU A 157 16.77 6.34 5.40
CA LEU A 157 15.94 6.19 6.59
C LEU A 157 15.44 7.53 7.12
N GLU A 158 16.30 8.57 7.10
CA GLU A 158 15.92 9.91 7.52
C GLU A 158 14.77 10.43 6.66
N ASP A 159 14.87 10.28 5.34
CA ASP A 159 13.81 10.67 4.41
C ASP A 159 12.51 9.87 4.64
N PHE A 160 12.64 8.55 4.82
CA PHE A 160 11.50 7.67 5.04
C PHE A 160 10.74 7.96 6.34
N PHE A 161 11.45 8.27 7.43
CA PHE A 161 10.87 8.54 8.76
C PHE A 161 10.48 9.99 8.98
N LYS A 162 10.90 10.91 8.11
CA LYS A 162 10.62 12.34 8.22
C LYS A 162 9.12 12.65 8.26
N GLN A 163 8.72 13.47 9.23
CA GLN A 163 7.42 14.12 9.25
C GLN A 163 7.44 15.39 8.38
N GLY A 164 7.28 15.20 7.08
CA GLY A 164 7.29 16.26 6.07
C GLY A 164 7.50 15.66 4.68
N PRO A 165 7.45 16.46 3.61
CA PRO A 165 7.70 15.96 2.26
C PRO A 165 9.08 15.31 2.15
N SER A 166 9.13 14.21 1.38
CA SER A 166 10.38 13.58 0.98
C SER A 166 11.24 14.61 0.22
N SER A 167 12.56 14.52 0.36
CA SER A 167 13.50 15.25 -0.51
C SER A 167 13.58 14.65 -1.91
N GLU A 168 13.06 13.43 -2.09
CA GLU A 168 13.02 12.72 -3.36
C GLU A 168 11.70 12.97 -4.10
N SER A 169 11.65 12.53 -5.36
CA SER A 169 10.41 12.55 -6.17
C SER A 169 9.36 11.50 -5.76
N THR A 170 9.61 10.77 -4.66
CA THR A 170 8.77 9.68 -4.16
C THR A 170 8.10 10.04 -2.83
N TYR A 171 7.08 9.28 -2.44
CA TYR A 171 6.44 9.43 -1.15
C TYR A 171 7.32 8.84 -0.02
N ASN A 172 7.33 9.51 1.12
CA ASN A 172 7.71 8.90 2.40
C ASN A 172 6.46 8.48 3.17
N PHE A 173 6.61 7.87 4.35
CA PHE A 173 5.47 7.36 5.10
C PHE A 173 4.43 8.44 5.44
N TRP A 174 4.88 9.64 5.82
CA TRP A 174 4.00 10.75 6.18
C TRP A 174 3.17 11.23 4.99
N THR A 175 3.81 11.54 3.86
CA THR A 175 3.10 11.97 2.64
C THR A 175 2.21 10.86 2.06
N ALA A 176 2.66 9.60 2.11
CA ALA A 176 1.91 8.46 1.61
C ALA A 176 0.61 8.19 2.34
N THR A 177 0.53 8.56 3.63
CA THR A 177 -0.69 8.44 4.43
C THR A 177 -1.60 9.66 4.29
N GLY A 178 -1.24 10.61 3.42
CA GLY A 178 -1.87 11.91 3.34
C GLY A 178 -1.80 12.64 4.67
N GLU A 179 -0.62 12.61 5.31
CA GLU A 179 -0.30 13.34 6.55
C GLU A 179 -1.00 12.81 7.82
N ARG A 180 -1.67 11.65 7.73
CA ARG A 180 -2.45 11.06 8.83
C ARG A 180 -1.63 10.27 9.84
N ALA A 181 -0.44 9.82 9.46
CA ALA A 181 0.47 9.09 10.32
C ALA A 181 1.93 9.46 10.07
N HIS A 182 2.79 9.29 11.07
CA HIS A 182 4.21 9.57 10.99
C HIS A 182 5.01 8.65 11.91
N PHE A 183 6.32 8.60 11.70
CA PHE A 183 7.24 8.04 12.68
C PHE A 183 7.67 9.14 13.66
N SER A 184 7.88 8.77 14.92
CA SER A 184 8.44 9.65 15.95
C SER A 184 9.81 10.17 15.47
N ASN A 185 10.03 11.48 15.61
CA ASN A 185 11.24 12.13 15.13
C ASN A 185 12.51 11.53 15.77
N GLY A 186 13.54 11.33 14.93
CA GLY A 186 14.91 11.03 15.35
C GLY A 186 15.41 9.65 14.92
N ILE A 187 16.53 9.64 14.21
CA ILE A 187 17.35 8.43 14.04
C ILE A 187 18.50 8.52 15.03
N ASN A 188 18.49 7.65 16.03
CA ASN A 188 19.68 7.37 16.82
C ASN A 188 20.44 6.23 16.16
N ALA A 189 21.45 6.56 15.37
CA ALA A 189 22.36 5.58 14.81
C ALA A 189 23.36 5.16 15.90
N SER A 190 23.19 3.94 16.43
CA SER A 190 24.17 3.30 17.31
C SER A 190 24.66 2.02 16.65
N SER A 191 25.96 1.87 16.43
CA SER A 191 26.55 0.59 16.02
C SER A 191 26.53 -0.37 17.20
N ILE A 192 25.87 -1.52 17.05
CA ILE A 192 26.11 -2.65 17.95
C ILE A 192 27.47 -3.23 17.53
N GLN A 193 28.46 -3.10 18.41
CA GLN A 193 29.81 -3.66 18.21
C GLN A 193 29.81 -5.17 18.35
#